data_AF-A0A4Y2PBM0-F1
#
_entry.id   AF-A0A4Y2PBM0-F1
#
_cell.length_a   1.000
_cell.length_b   1.000
_cell.length_c   1.000
_cell.angle_alpha   90.00
_cell.angle_beta   90.00
_cell.angle_gamma   90.00
#
_symmetry.space_group_name_H-M   'P 1'
#
loop_
_entity.id
_entity.type
_entity.pdbx_description
1 polymer ?
#
loop_
_entity_poly.entity_id
_entity_poly.type
_entity_poly.pdbx_seq_one_letter_code
_entity_poly.pdbx_strand_id
1 'polypeptide(L)'
;MLQSCGINIRYSMPYTPEQNGAAERENRTIVEAARSILHHKGLPLKLWAEAVNTAVYVLNRTGPTREKEKTSIELWSASSFNVRYLKVFGTKCFVHVPKQRRQKLDPKPR
;
A
#
# COMPACT_ATOMS: atom_id res chain seq x y z
N MET A 1 20.84 17.40 7.10
CA MET A 1 19.76 17.20 6.10
C MET A 1 18.37 17.10 6.73
N LEU A 2 18.16 16.35 7.82
CA LEU A 2 16.83 16.28 8.46
C LEU A 2 16.50 17.50 9.35
N GLN A 3 17.48 18.00 10.11
CA GLN A 3 17.31 19.21 10.94
C GLN A 3 17.06 20.48 10.12
N SER A 4 17.64 20.57 8.91
CA SER A 4 17.38 21.67 7.97
C SER A 4 15.94 21.66 7.43
N CYS A 5 15.24 20.52 7.51
CA CYS A 5 13.82 20.41 7.18
C CYS A 5 12.92 20.61 8.42
N GLY A 6 13.47 21.02 9.57
CA GLY A 6 12.73 21.18 10.82
C GLY A 6 12.35 19.87 11.52
N ILE A 7 12.94 18.74 11.13
CA ILE A 7 12.61 17.42 11.70
C ILE A 7 13.52 17.14 12.90
N ASN A 8 12.92 16.95 14.07
CA ASN A 8 13.61 16.53 15.28
C ASN A 8 13.53 15.00 15.45
N ILE A 9 14.67 14.32 15.41
CA ILE A 9 14.76 12.87 15.55
C ILE A 9 14.80 12.52 17.03
N ARG A 10 13.83 11.71 17.49
CA ARG A 10 13.83 11.13 18.82
C ARG A 10 14.07 9.62 18.70
N TYR A 11 15.02 9.11 19.48
CA TYR A 11 15.31 7.69 19.56
C TYR A 11 14.56 7.07 20.74
N SER A 12 14.08 5.85 20.57
CA SER A 12 13.62 5.03 21.69
C SER A 12 14.81 4.66 22.59
N MET A 13 14.54 4.40 23.87
CA MET A 13 15.56 3.90 24.78
C MET A 13 16.09 2.54 24.27
N PRO A 14 17.40 2.28 24.40
CA PRO A 14 17.94 0.94 24.13
C PRO A 14 17.23 -0.10 25.01
N TYR A 15 16.98 -1.29 24.47
CA TYR A 15 16.36 -2.41 25.18
C TYR A 15 14.92 -2.20 25.69
N THR A 16 14.19 -1.20 25.20
CA THR A 16 12.76 -1.02 25.50
C THR A 16 11.89 -1.22 24.24
N PRO A 17 11.67 -2.47 23.80
CA PRO A 17 10.87 -2.77 22.61
C PRO A 17 9.41 -2.30 22.75
N GLU A 18 8.89 -2.15 23.97
CA GLU A 18 7.52 -1.70 24.24
C GLU A 18 7.26 -0.30 23.68
N GLN A 19 8.29 0.56 23.62
CA GLN A 19 8.18 1.92 23.07
C GLN A 19 7.89 1.91 21.55
N ASN A 20 8.28 0.84 20.84
CA ASN A 20 8.06 0.69 19.40
C ASN A 20 6.86 -0.21 19.06
N GLY A 21 6.19 -0.77 20.06
CA GLY A 21 5.17 -1.79 19.86
C GLY A 21 3.95 -1.33 19.03
N ALA A 22 3.70 -0.03 18.91
CA ALA A 22 2.68 0.48 17.99
C ALA A 22 3.11 0.31 16.52
N ALA A 23 4.31 0.77 16.18
CA ALA A 23 4.84 0.66 14.81
C ALA A 23 5.03 -0.81 14.40
N GLU A 24 5.47 -1.67 15.31
CA GLU A 24 5.64 -3.10 15.05
C GLU A 24 4.32 -3.80 14.73
N ARG A 25 3.24 -3.47 15.46
CA ARG A 25 1.90 -4.01 15.19
C ARG A 25 1.40 -3.58 13.81
N GLU A 26 1.51 -2.30 13.48
CA GLU A 26 1.10 -1.78 12.17
C GLU A 26 1.89 -2.42 11.03
N ASN A 27 3.21 -2.52 11.18
CA ASN A 27 4.07 -3.17 10.19
C ASN A 27 3.69 -4.64 9.98
N ARG A 28 3.38 -5.38 11.06
CA ARG A 28 2.91 -6.76 10.95
C ARG A 28 1.60 -6.85 10.18
N THR A 29 0.62 -6.00 10.50
CA THR A 29 -0.69 -5.97 9.80
C THR A 29 -0.52 -5.67 8.30
N ILE A 30 0.34 -4.72 7.94
CA ILE A 30 0.62 -4.38 6.53
C ILE A 30 1.22 -5.57 5.79
N VAL A 31 2.22 -6.23 6.40
CA VAL A 31 2.90 -7.38 5.77
C VAL A 31 1.97 -8.58 5.63
N GLU A 32 1.14 -8.87 6.63
CA GLU A 32 0.15 -9.95 6.58
C GLU A 32 -0.93 -9.69 5.52
N ALA A 33 -1.41 -8.44 5.41
CA ALA A 33 -2.34 -8.04 4.37
C ALA A 33 -1.72 -8.18 2.96
N ALA A 34 -0.47 -7.73 2.78
CA ALA A 34 0.24 -7.86 1.50
C ALA A 34 0.46 -9.33 1.09
N ARG A 35 0.83 -10.19 2.06
CA ARG A 35 0.93 -11.65 1.83
C ARG A 35 -0.42 -12.23 1.40
N SER A 36 -1.50 -11.86 2.09
CA SER A 36 -2.86 -12.32 1.77
C SER A 36 -3.27 -11.92 0.34
N ILE A 37 -2.98 -10.68 -0.06
CA ILE A 37 -3.23 -10.17 -1.42
C ILE A 37 -2.49 -11.00 -2.48
N LEU A 38 -1.20 -11.27 -2.26
CA LEU A 38 -0.39 -12.07 -3.18
C LEU A 38 -0.90 -13.51 -3.31
N HIS A 39 -1.17 -14.16 -2.17
CA HIS A 39 -1.66 -15.54 -2.13
C HIS A 39 -3.05 -15.66 -2.76
N HIS A 40 -3.95 -14.72 -2.51
CA HIS A 40 -5.30 -14.73 -3.08
C HIS A 40 -5.31 -14.72 -4.62
N LYS A 41 -4.35 -14.04 -5.25
CA LYS A 41 -4.23 -13.96 -6.72
C LYS A 41 -3.19 -14.91 -7.31
N GLY A 42 -2.50 -15.71 -6.50
CA GLY A 42 -1.41 -16.57 -6.96
C GLY A 42 -0.29 -15.79 -7.65
N LEU A 43 -0.03 -14.55 -7.19
CA LEU A 43 0.94 -13.67 -7.83
C LEU A 43 2.36 -13.93 -7.31
N PRO A 44 3.38 -13.74 -8.16
CA PRO A 44 4.76 -13.98 -7.77
C PRO A 44 5.24 -12.97 -6.74
N LEU A 45 6.11 -13.43 -5.82
CA LEU A 45 6.66 -12.61 -4.73
C LEU A 45 7.38 -11.35 -5.23
N LYS A 46 7.88 -11.32 -6.48
CA LYS A 46 8.47 -10.13 -7.10
C LYS A 46 7.55 -8.89 -7.07
N LEU A 47 6.24 -9.08 -6.94
CA LEU A 47 5.24 -8.01 -6.84
C LEU A 47 4.96 -7.57 -5.39
N TRP A 48 5.79 -7.98 -4.43
CA TRP A 48 5.56 -7.68 -3.01
C TRP A 48 5.46 -6.18 -2.72
N ALA A 49 6.26 -5.34 -3.37
CA ALA A 49 6.22 -3.89 -3.17
C ALA A 49 4.87 -3.30 -3.57
N GLU A 50 4.32 -3.73 -4.70
CA GLU A 50 2.99 -3.33 -5.18
C GLU A 50 1.88 -3.87 -4.28
N ALA A 51 2.03 -5.09 -3.78
CA ALA A 51 1.08 -5.69 -2.84
C ALA A 51 1.06 -4.94 -1.50
N VAL A 52 2.24 -4.54 -0.97
CA VAL A 52 2.37 -3.71 0.23
C VAL A 52 1.75 -2.33 0.01
N ASN A 53 2.03 -1.68 -1.12
CA ASN A 53 1.44 -0.39 -1.45
C ASN A 53 -0.09 -0.47 -1.50
N THR A 54 -0.62 -1.53 -2.12
CA THR A 54 -2.06 -1.79 -2.17
C THR A 54 -2.64 -2.07 -0.80
N ALA A 55 -1.96 -2.87 0.04
CA ALA A 55 -2.38 -3.15 1.40
C ALA A 55 -2.48 -1.87 2.23
N VAL A 56 -1.45 -1.01 2.20
CA VAL A 56 -1.46 0.29 2.88
C VAL A 56 -2.57 1.19 2.35
N TYR A 57 -2.78 1.22 1.02
CA TYR A 57 -3.84 2.00 0.40
C TYR A 57 -5.23 1.61 0.91
N VAL A 58 -5.50 0.31 1.01
CA VAL A 58 -6.76 -0.25 1.51
C VAL A 58 -6.89 -0.01 3.01
N LEU A 59 -5.88 -0.37 3.81
CA LEU A 59 -5.92 -0.24 5.27
C LEU A 59 -6.15 1.21 5.72
N ASN A 60 -5.56 2.20 5.05
CA ASN A 60 -5.80 3.61 5.37
C ASN A 60 -7.24 4.09 5.07
N ARG A 61 -8.01 3.32 4.29
CA ARG A 61 -9.36 3.65 3.81
C ARG A 61 -10.45 2.75 4.37
N THR A 62 -10.11 1.61 4.95
CA THR A 62 -11.08 0.66 5.51
C THR A 62 -10.72 0.21 6.91
N GLY A 63 -9.51 0.53 7.38
CA GLY A 63 -9.02 0.12 8.68
C GLY A 63 -9.78 0.80 9.83
N PRO A 64 -9.81 0.15 11.00
CA PRO A 64 -10.44 0.72 12.17
C PRO A 64 -9.67 1.97 12.62
N THR A 65 -10.40 3.02 12.99
CA THR A 65 -9.82 4.20 13.62
C THR A 65 -10.40 4.43 15.01
N ARG A 66 -9.83 5.38 15.75
CA ARG A 66 -10.35 5.79 17.06
C ARG A 66 -11.72 6.46 16.98
N GLU A 67 -12.01 7.12 15.86
CA GLU A 67 -13.28 7.79 15.61
C GLU A 67 -14.23 6.84 14.88
N LYS A 68 -15.46 6.72 15.37
CA LYS A 68 -16.47 5.89 14.69
C LYS A 68 -16.77 6.49 13.32
N GLU A 69 -16.89 5.63 12.31
CA GLU A 69 -17.30 5.97 10.94
C GLU A 69 -16.32 6.86 10.13
N LYS A 70 -15.11 7.12 10.65
CA LYS A 70 -14.07 7.84 9.90
C LYS A 70 -12.89 6.94 9.58
N THR A 71 -12.36 7.08 8.38
CA THR A 71 -11.17 6.35 7.93
C THR A 71 -9.89 7.12 8.23
N SER A 72 -8.75 6.43 8.30
CA SER A 72 -7.46 7.06 8.65
C SER A 72 -7.11 8.20 7.69
N ILE A 73 -7.42 8.03 6.41
CA ILE A 73 -7.20 9.05 5.38
C ILE A 73 -8.11 10.27 5.57
N GLU A 74 -9.34 10.09 6.02
CA GLU A 74 -10.26 11.19 6.30
C GLU A 74 -9.83 11.98 7.53
N LEU A 75 -9.34 11.29 8.56
CA LEU A 75 -8.78 11.93 9.75
C LEU A 75 -7.52 12.73 9.42
N TRP A 76 -6.67 12.23 8.51
CA TRP A 76 -5.43 12.88 8.14
C TRP A 76 -5.61 14.02 7.13
N SER A 77 -6.42 13.79 6.10
CA SER A 77 -6.55 14.69 4.94
C SER A 77 -7.77 15.62 5.02
N ALA A 78 -8.64 15.45 6.02
CA ALA A 78 -9.92 16.14 6.16
C ALA A 78 -10.83 16.07 4.92
N SER A 79 -10.59 15.11 4.02
CA SER A 79 -11.28 14.96 2.75
C SER A 79 -11.83 13.54 2.61
N SER A 80 -13.10 13.44 2.19
CA SER A 80 -13.80 12.17 2.04
C SER A 80 -13.27 11.37 0.85
N PHE A 81 -13.16 10.06 1.03
CA PHE A 81 -12.72 9.15 -0.01
C PHE A 81 -13.90 8.41 -0.64
N ASN A 82 -13.87 8.24 -1.97
CA ASN A 82 -14.88 7.47 -2.68
C ASN A 82 -14.38 6.03 -2.94
N VAL A 83 -15.11 5.05 -2.41
CA VAL A 83 -14.82 3.61 -2.53
C VAL A 83 -14.70 3.13 -3.98
N ARG A 84 -15.31 3.84 -4.95
CA ARG A 84 -15.23 3.51 -6.39
C ARG A 84 -13.82 3.51 -6.96
N TYR A 85 -12.87 4.20 -6.31
CA TYR A 85 -11.48 4.21 -6.75
C TYR A 85 -10.69 2.97 -6.35
N LEU A 86 -11.24 2.10 -5.48
CA LEU A 86 -10.61 0.82 -5.15
C LEU A 86 -10.65 -0.11 -6.36
N LYS A 87 -9.48 -0.65 -6.71
CA LYS A 87 -9.31 -1.64 -7.78
C LYS A 87 -8.80 -2.94 -7.20
N VAL A 88 -9.26 -4.04 -7.79
CA VAL A 88 -8.80 -5.38 -7.42
C VAL A 88 -7.35 -5.54 -7.84
N PHE A 89 -6.48 -5.85 -6.88
CA PHE A 89 -5.08 -6.17 -7.15
C PHE A 89 -4.95 -7.36 -8.10
N GLY A 90 -3.97 -7.30 -9.02
CA GLY A 90 -3.71 -8.40 -9.95
C GLY A 90 -4.72 -8.53 -11.10
N THR A 91 -5.52 -7.49 -11.36
CA THR A 91 -6.40 -7.47 -12.54
C THR A 91 -5.56 -7.43 -13.82
N LYS A 92 -6.03 -8.10 -14.89
CA LYS A 92 -5.36 -8.06 -16.19
C LYS A 92 -5.38 -6.62 -16.72
N CYS A 93 -4.18 -6.08 -16.97
CA CYS A 93 -4.00 -4.78 -17.59
C CYS A 93 -3.36 -4.95 -18.97
N PHE A 94 -3.86 -4.22 -19.96
CA PHE A 94 -3.27 -4.17 -21.30
C PHE A 94 -2.43 -2.92 -21.43
N VAL A 95 -1.18 -3.07 -21.84
CA VAL A 95 -0.28 -1.95 -22.12
C VAL A 95 -0.32 -1.65 -23.61
N HIS A 96 -0.50 -0.38 -23.97
CA HIS A 96 -0.40 0.04 -25.36
C HIS A 96 1.06 0.00 -25.83
N VAL A 97 1.39 -0.94 -26.71
CA VAL A 97 2.70 -0.98 -27.37
C VAL A 97 2.64 -0.08 -28.61
N PRO A 98 3.52 0.93 -28.76
CA PRO A 98 3.54 1.80 -29.94
C PRO A 98 3.89 1.02 -31.21
N LYS A 99 3.35 1.43 -32.37
CA LYS A 99 3.46 0.69 -33.64
C LYS A 99 4.91 0.35 -34.03
N GLN A 100 5.86 1.24 -33.73
CA GLN A 100 7.28 1.08 -34.04
C GLN A 100 7.95 -0.08 -33.29
N ARG A 101 7.39 -0.50 -32.14
CA ARG A 101 7.92 -1.60 -31.31
C ARG A 101 7.15 -2.91 -31.47
N ARG A 102 6.15 -2.96 -32.37
CA ARG A 102 5.35 -4.16 -32.63
C ARG A 102 6.05 -5.01 -33.69
N GLN A 103 6.31 -6.27 -33.37
CA GLN A 103 6.68 -7.28 -34.34
C GLN A 103 5.44 -7.88 -35.01
N LYS A 104 5.61 -8.45 -36.21
CA LYS A 104 4.51 -8.94 -37.07
C LYS A 104 3.65 -10.02 -36.39
N LEU A 105 4.22 -10.77 -35.45
CA LEU A 105 3.58 -11.85 -34.69
C LEU A 105 3.21 -11.47 -33.24
N ASP A 106 3.40 -10.21 -32.84
CA ASP A 106 3.05 -9.81 -31.47
C ASP A 106 1.55 -9.94 -31.21
N PRO A 107 1.16 -10.44 -30.02
CA PRO A 107 -0.24 -10.51 -29.63
C PRO A 107 -0.85 -9.11 -29.58
N LYS A 108 -1.87 -8.90 -30.39
CA LYS A 108 -2.65 -7.65 -30.36
C LYS A 108 -3.61 -7.70 -29.16
N PRO A 109 -3.69 -6.64 -28.35
CA PRO A 109 -4.75 -6.55 -27.36
C PRO A 109 -6.10 -6.60 -28.08
N ARG A 110 -7.03 -7.41 -27.57
CA ARG A 110 -8.39 -7.56 -28.10
C ARG A 110 -9.22 -6.31 -27.79
#